data_AF-A0A3B8LR25-F1
#
_entry.id   AF-A0A3B8LR25-F1
#
_cell.length_a   1.000
_cell.length_b   1.000
_cell.length_c   1.000
_cell.angle_alpha   90.00
_cell.angle_beta   90.00
_cell.angle_gamma   90.00
#
_symmetry.space_group_name_H-M   'P 1'
#
loop_
_entity.id
_entity.type
_entity.pdbx_description
1 polymer ?
#
loop_
_entity_poly.entity_id
_entity_poly.type
_entity_poly.pdbx_seq_one_letter_code
_entity_poly.pdbx_strand_id
1 'polypeptide(L)'
;MNATKTSLTTHCLSLLCGYVLLVSVPCVALADIAPPVGYIEKCTVKKQQKADEVCRWCRTYFRKPKACQKRFKTTVFKKRCRKGGASVWSELWCAPKKAIKQKAATKEQKSSAGKVDHS
;
A
#
# COMPACT_ATOMS: atom_id res chain seq x y z
N MET A 1 68.53 -14.70 -20.84
CA MET A 1 67.41 -14.79 -21.79
C MET A 1 66.23 -15.37 -21.02
N ASN A 2 65.35 -14.52 -20.49
CA ASN A 2 64.32 -14.94 -19.53
C ASN A 2 62.92 -14.84 -20.14
N ALA A 3 62.28 -16.01 -20.16
CA ALA A 3 60.85 -16.33 -20.04
C ALA A 3 59.80 -15.20 -20.18
N THR A 4 58.99 -15.31 -21.23
CA THR A 4 57.67 -14.67 -21.35
C THR A 4 56.64 -15.71 -21.80
N LYS A 5 56.02 -16.43 -20.84
CA LYS A 5 54.89 -17.35 -21.09
C LYS A 5 53.94 -17.37 -19.89
N THR A 6 53.27 -16.27 -19.59
CA THR A 6 52.25 -16.22 -18.51
C THR A 6 51.32 -15.03 -18.72
N SER A 7 50.46 -15.05 -19.74
CA SER A 7 49.47 -13.96 -19.88
C SER A 7 48.14 -14.37 -20.52
N LEU A 8 48.08 -15.44 -21.32
CA LEU A 8 46.89 -15.68 -22.14
C LEU A 8 45.77 -16.53 -21.50
N THR A 9 46.01 -17.20 -20.36
CA THR A 9 45.05 -18.15 -19.76
C THR A 9 44.10 -17.53 -18.72
N THR A 10 44.36 -16.32 -18.23
CA THR A 10 43.63 -15.73 -17.09
C THR A 10 42.34 -15.01 -17.51
N HIS A 11 42.21 -14.61 -18.78
CA HIS A 11 41.06 -13.84 -19.26
C HIS A 11 39.86 -14.70 -19.73
N CYS A 12 40.07 -16.00 -20.03
CA CYS A 12 38.97 -16.89 -20.40
C CYS A 12 38.13 -17.35 -19.20
N LEU A 13 38.75 -17.56 -18.02
CA LEU A 13 38.02 -18.01 -16.82
C LEU A 13 37.09 -16.93 -16.24
N SER A 14 37.43 -15.65 -16.42
CA SER A 14 36.68 -14.53 -15.84
C SER A 14 35.38 -14.20 -16.60
N LEU A 15 35.33 -14.47 -17.92
CA LEU A 15 34.14 -14.22 -18.74
C LEU A 15 33.04 -15.29 -18.56
N LEU A 16 33.41 -16.54 -18.27
CA LEU A 16 32.45 -17.63 -18.04
C LEU A 16 31.74 -17.52 -16.67
N CYS A 17 32.43 -17.04 -15.62
CA CYS A 17 31.83 -16.82 -14.30
C CYS A 17 30.80 -15.67 -14.28
N GLY A 18 30.98 -14.64 -15.13
CA GLY A 18 30.05 -13.51 -15.19
C GLY A 18 28.68 -13.85 -15.80
N TYR A 19 28.65 -14.77 -16.77
CA TYR A 19 27.41 -15.10 -17.50
C TYR A 19 26.45 -15.98 -16.68
N VAL A 20 26.97 -16.84 -15.80
CA VAL A 20 26.15 -17.74 -14.97
C VAL A 20 25.32 -16.97 -13.92
N LEU A 21 25.77 -15.80 -13.46
CA LEU A 21 25.05 -15.00 -12.47
C LEU A 21 23.89 -14.17 -13.05
N LEU A 22 23.80 -13.97 -14.37
CA LEU A 22 22.76 -13.13 -14.97
C LEU A 22 21.45 -13.88 -15.30
N VAL A 23 21.44 -15.21 -15.34
CA VAL A 23 20.32 -16.00 -15.89
C VAL A 23 19.40 -16.59 -14.80
N SER A 24 19.77 -16.52 -13.51
CA SER A 24 19.08 -17.30 -12.46
C SER A 24 18.26 -16.48 -11.45
N VAL A 25 17.75 -15.30 -11.80
CA VAL A 25 16.73 -14.63 -10.97
C VAL A 25 15.37 -14.84 -11.62
N PRO A 26 14.65 -15.94 -11.31
CA PRO A 26 13.27 -16.06 -11.73
C PRO A 26 12.52 -14.89 -11.10
N CYS A 27 12.03 -13.97 -11.94
CA CYS A 27 11.05 -12.99 -11.54
C CYS A 27 9.80 -13.77 -11.13
N VAL A 28 9.64 -13.99 -9.83
CA VAL A 28 8.44 -14.60 -9.27
C VAL A 28 7.32 -13.60 -9.46
N ALA A 29 6.66 -13.67 -10.61
CA ALA A 29 5.44 -12.94 -10.87
C ALA A 29 4.37 -13.52 -9.94
N LEU A 30 4.08 -12.79 -8.85
CA LEU A 30 2.92 -13.07 -7.99
C LEU A 30 1.64 -12.73 -8.77
N ALA A 31 1.32 -13.56 -9.76
CA ALA A 31 0.00 -13.62 -10.37
C ALA A 31 -1.01 -14.07 -9.31
N ASP A 32 -2.29 -13.73 -9.49
CA ASP A 32 -3.41 -14.00 -8.57
C ASP A 32 -3.49 -15.49 -8.16
N ILE A 33 -2.71 -15.89 -7.14
CA ILE A 33 -2.80 -17.20 -6.52
C ILE A 33 -4.11 -17.22 -5.74
N ALA A 34 -5.01 -18.13 -6.13
CA ALA A 34 -6.25 -18.36 -5.40
C ALA A 34 -5.92 -18.62 -3.92
N PRO A 35 -6.66 -17.99 -2.98
CA PRO A 35 -6.39 -18.18 -1.57
C PRO A 35 -6.52 -19.67 -1.21
N PRO A 36 -5.66 -20.20 -0.32
CA PRO A 36 -5.69 -21.61 0.06
C PRO A 36 -7.06 -21.99 0.65
N VAL A 37 -7.44 -23.25 0.51
CA VAL A 37 -8.69 -23.77 1.08
C VAL A 37 -8.68 -23.51 2.59
N GLY A 38 -9.75 -22.90 3.10
CA GLY A 38 -9.84 -22.47 4.50
C GLY A 38 -9.27 -21.07 4.78
N TYR A 39 -8.88 -20.29 3.77
CA TYR A 39 -8.45 -18.90 3.97
C TYR A 39 -9.58 -18.06 4.58
N ILE A 40 -9.38 -17.62 5.81
CA ILE A 40 -10.32 -16.75 6.49
C ILE A 40 -9.91 -15.29 6.25
N GLU A 41 -10.73 -14.55 5.50
CA GLU A 41 -10.47 -13.14 5.20
C GLU A 41 -10.31 -12.34 6.51
N LYS A 42 -9.09 -11.83 6.75
CA LYS A 42 -8.75 -11.10 7.99
C LYS A 42 -9.22 -9.64 7.98
N CYS A 43 -9.43 -9.09 6.78
CA CYS A 43 -9.77 -7.69 6.57
C CYS A 43 -11.28 -7.53 6.29
N THR A 44 -12.10 -7.76 7.31
CA THR A 44 -13.55 -7.49 7.27
C THR A 44 -13.94 -6.50 8.36
N VAL A 45 -15.01 -5.74 8.11
CA VAL A 45 -15.55 -4.76 9.09
C VAL A 45 -15.85 -5.46 10.41
N LYS A 46 -16.52 -6.63 10.37
CA LYS A 46 -16.90 -7.41 11.55
C LYS A 46 -15.71 -7.78 12.45
N LYS A 47 -14.52 -7.98 11.87
CA LYS A 47 -13.30 -8.36 12.62
C LYS A 47 -12.48 -7.17 13.08
N GLN A 48 -12.54 -6.06 12.34
CA GLN A 48 -11.65 -4.92 12.55
C GLN A 48 -12.32 -3.77 13.31
N GLN A 49 -13.65 -3.67 13.22
CA GLN A 49 -14.42 -2.62 13.88
C GLN A 49 -14.63 -2.93 15.36
N LYS A 50 -14.22 -2.01 16.22
CA LYS A 50 -14.56 -2.03 17.64
C LYS A 50 -15.94 -1.41 17.90
N ALA A 51 -16.55 -1.73 19.03
CA ALA A 51 -17.91 -1.28 19.38
C ALA A 51 -18.08 0.26 19.32
N ASP A 52 -17.02 1.00 19.65
CA ASP A 52 -16.97 2.46 19.70
C ASP A 52 -16.40 3.10 18.41
N GLU A 53 -16.14 2.32 17.37
CA GLU A 53 -15.62 2.78 16.09
C GLU A 53 -16.66 2.72 14.97
N VAL A 54 -16.43 3.51 13.92
CA VAL A 54 -17.09 3.37 12.62
C VAL A 54 -16.02 3.12 11.59
N CYS A 55 -16.17 2.03 10.84
CA CYS A 55 -15.27 1.71 9.74
C CYS A 55 -15.94 1.97 8.39
N ARG A 56 -15.14 2.42 7.42
CA ARG A 56 -15.55 2.68 6.05
C ARG A 56 -14.55 2.08 5.08
N TRP A 57 -15.09 1.47 4.04
CA TRP A 57 -14.29 1.02 2.91
C TRP A 57 -13.98 2.19 1.98
N CYS A 58 -12.77 2.17 1.43
CA CYS A 58 -12.41 2.97 0.29
C CYS A 58 -11.71 2.11 -0.75
N ARG A 59 -12.22 2.11 -1.98
CA ARG A 59 -11.64 1.41 -3.10
C ARG A 59 -10.65 2.33 -3.83
N THR A 60 -9.51 1.78 -4.22
CA THR A 60 -8.52 2.45 -5.06
C THR A 60 -7.79 1.45 -5.97
N TYR A 61 -6.86 1.94 -6.78
CA TYR A 61 -6.18 1.19 -7.82
C TYR A 61 -4.80 1.77 -8.11
N PHE A 62 -3.99 1.04 -8.88
CA PHE A 62 -2.56 1.32 -9.07
C PHE A 62 -2.25 2.71 -9.65
N ARG A 63 -3.13 3.31 -10.48
CA ARG A 63 -2.91 4.67 -11.00
C ARG A 63 -3.22 5.77 -9.97
N LYS A 64 -3.95 5.46 -8.89
CA LYS A 64 -4.30 6.43 -7.83
C LYS A 64 -4.06 5.84 -6.43
N PRO A 65 -2.83 5.37 -6.10
CA PRO A 65 -2.58 4.60 -4.89
C PRO A 65 -2.87 5.38 -3.60
N LYS A 66 -2.78 6.72 -3.65
CA LYS A 66 -3.01 7.62 -2.52
C LYS A 66 -4.45 8.16 -2.41
N ALA A 67 -5.40 7.72 -3.24
CA ALA A 67 -6.77 8.26 -3.24
C ALA A 67 -7.47 8.12 -1.88
N CYS A 68 -7.41 6.92 -1.29
CA CYS A 68 -8.02 6.67 0.02
C CYS A 68 -7.32 7.42 1.15
N GLN A 69 -5.98 7.46 1.12
CA GLN A 69 -5.22 8.27 2.05
C GLN A 69 -5.64 9.74 1.95
N LYS A 70 -5.70 10.34 0.76
CA LYS A 70 -6.14 11.74 0.59
C LYS A 70 -7.56 11.98 1.11
N ARG A 71 -8.48 11.04 0.87
CA ARG A 71 -9.88 11.12 1.36
C ARG A 71 -9.99 11.14 2.88
N PHE A 72 -9.14 10.38 3.57
CA PHE A 72 -9.21 10.23 5.03
C PHE A 72 -8.14 10.99 5.81
N LYS A 73 -7.08 11.51 5.16
CA LYS A 73 -5.97 12.22 5.82
C LYS A 73 -6.42 13.47 6.58
N THR A 74 -7.51 14.11 6.16
CA THR A 74 -8.10 15.29 6.82
C THR A 74 -9.06 14.94 7.96
N THR A 75 -9.29 13.65 8.19
CA THR A 75 -10.29 13.12 9.12
C THR A 75 -9.63 12.33 10.25
N VAL A 76 -10.44 11.92 11.22
CA VAL A 76 -10.03 11.10 12.37
C VAL A 76 -9.86 9.61 12.03
N PHE A 77 -9.99 9.26 10.75
CA PHE A 77 -9.93 7.88 10.28
C PHE A 77 -8.50 7.39 10.12
N LYS A 78 -8.22 6.19 10.65
CA LYS A 78 -6.96 5.47 10.54
C LYS A 78 -7.13 4.21 9.69
N LYS A 79 -6.17 3.93 8.82
CA LYS A 79 -6.14 2.70 8.01
C LYS A 79 -5.92 1.50 8.93
N ARG A 80 -6.80 0.49 8.83
CA ARG A 80 -6.69 -0.77 9.59
C ARG A 80 -6.11 -1.89 8.73
N CYS A 81 -6.64 -2.05 7.52
CA CYS A 81 -6.20 -3.14 6.64
C CYS A 81 -6.48 -2.84 5.17
N ARG A 82 -5.94 -3.69 4.29
CA ARG A 82 -6.15 -3.67 2.84
C ARG A 82 -6.55 -5.07 2.38
N LYS A 83 -7.45 -5.15 1.40
CA LYS A 83 -7.79 -6.38 0.70
C LYS A 83 -7.94 -6.17 -0.82
N GLY A 84 -7.86 -7.24 -1.58
CA GLY A 84 -7.82 -7.21 -3.05
C GLY A 84 -6.39 -7.32 -3.60
N GLY A 85 -6.25 -7.24 -4.92
CA GLY A 85 -5.01 -7.49 -5.65
C GLY A 85 -4.12 -6.25 -5.84
N ALA A 86 -3.04 -6.42 -6.60
CA ALA A 86 -2.06 -5.37 -6.87
C ALA A 86 -2.64 -4.21 -7.70
N SER A 87 -3.53 -4.51 -8.65
CA SER A 87 -4.10 -3.53 -9.57
C SER A 87 -5.26 -2.74 -8.95
N VAL A 88 -6.12 -3.40 -8.17
CA VAL A 88 -7.30 -2.80 -7.52
C VAL A 88 -7.43 -3.38 -6.13
N TRP A 89 -7.56 -2.49 -5.14
CA TRP A 89 -7.71 -2.90 -3.75
C TRP A 89 -8.71 -2.01 -3.00
N SER A 90 -9.20 -2.53 -1.89
CA SER A 90 -10.00 -1.78 -0.93
C SER A 90 -9.24 -1.64 0.38
N GLU A 91 -9.29 -0.46 0.96
CA GLU A 91 -8.71 -0.14 2.25
C GLU A 91 -9.83 0.07 3.26
N LEU A 92 -9.68 -0.55 4.43
CA LEU A 92 -10.59 -0.34 5.55
C LEU A 92 -10.02 0.75 6.45
N TRP A 93 -10.81 1.79 6.67
CA TRP A 93 -10.46 2.94 7.49
C TRP A 93 -11.44 3.07 8.64
N CYS A 94 -10.96 3.20 9.87
CA CYS A 94 -11.81 3.26 11.07
C CYS A 94 -11.51 4.51 11.89
N ALA A 95 -12.54 5.08 12.50
CA ALA A 95 -12.43 6.20 13.43
C ALA A 95 -13.32 5.97 14.65
N PRO A 96 -12.97 6.52 15.83
CA PRO A 96 -13.86 6.54 16.98
C PRO A 96 -15.14 7.32 16.66
N LYS A 97 -16.31 6.77 17.04
CA LYS A 97 -17.63 7.43 16.91
C LYS A 97 -17.61 8.84 17.51
N LYS A 98 -16.98 8.98 18.69
CA LYS A 98 -16.84 10.27 19.39
C LYS A 98 -16.10 11.31 18.55
N ALA A 99 -15.01 10.91 17.92
CA ALA A 99 -14.17 11.80 17.13
C ALA A 99 -14.86 12.27 15.83
N ILE A 100 -15.72 11.42 15.24
CA ILE A 100 -16.56 11.80 14.09
C ILE A 100 -17.61 12.84 14.50
N LYS A 101 -18.30 12.62 15.64
CA LYS A 101 -19.31 13.55 16.16
C LYS A 101 -18.71 14.93 16.45
N GLN A 102 -17.52 14.98 17.07
CA GLN A 102 -16.81 16.22 17.34
C GLN A 102 -16.42 16.96 16.06
N LYS A 103 -15.86 16.26 15.07
CA LYS A 103 -15.55 16.85 13.75
C LYS A 103 -16.78 17.40 13.03
N ALA A 104 -17.95 16.79 13.20
CA ALA A 104 -19.20 17.30 12.64
C ALA A 104 -19.64 18.60 13.34
N ALA A 105 -19.66 18.62 14.68
CA ALA A 105 -20.02 19.80 15.47
C ALA A 105 -19.10 21.01 15.18
N THR A 106 -17.79 20.79 15.05
CA THR A 106 -16.85 21.88 14.71
C THR A 106 -17.05 22.41 13.29
N LYS A 107 -17.50 21.56 12.36
CA LYS A 107 -17.73 21.98 10.96
C LYS A 107 -18.97 22.87 10.84
N GLU A 108 -19.98 22.62 11.68
CA GLU A 108 -21.21 23.39 11.74
C GLU A 108 -20.94 24.82 12.25
N GLN A 109 -20.13 24.96 13.31
CA GLN A 109 -19.76 26.27 13.86
C GLN A 109 -18.89 27.11 12.92
N LYS A 110 -18.08 26.47 12.05
CA LYS A 110 -17.22 27.20 11.10
C LYS A 110 -17.98 27.70 9.86
N SER A 111 -19.16 27.16 9.60
CA SER A 111 -20.00 27.57 8.45
C SER A 111 -20.82 28.84 8.73
N SER A 112 -21.07 29.16 9.99
CA SER A 112 -21.84 30.34 10.40
C SER A 112 -20.99 31.60 10.62
N ALA A 113 -19.66 31.49 10.67
CA ALA A 113 -18.75 32.61 10.90
C ALA A 113 -18.17 33.24 9.61
N GLY A 114 -18.55 32.74 8.43
CA GLY A 114 -17.91 33.10 7.14
C GLY A 114 -18.74 34.00 6.21
N LYS A 115 -19.90 34.50 6.64
CA LYS A 115 -20.67 35.47 5.86
C LYS A 115 -20.30 36.88 6.32
N VAL A 116 -19.14 37.37 5.85
CA VAL A 116 -18.78 38.78 5.94
C VAL A 116 -19.03 39.36 4.56
N ASP A 117 -20.21 39.96 4.39
CA ASP A 117 -20.60 40.70 3.20
C ASP A 117 -19.59 41.86 3.02
N HIS A 118 -18.77 41.79 1.96
CA HIS A 118 -18.02 42.95 1.48
C HIS A 118 -18.95 43.76 0.59
N SER A 119 -19.42 44.89 1.11
CA SER A 119 -19.92 46.02 0.32
C SER A 119 -18.78 46.96 -0.01
#